data_AF-A0A7C4XZK3-F1
#
_entry.id   AF-A0A7C4XZK3-F1
#
_cell.length_a   1.000
_cell.length_b   1.000
_cell.length_c   1.000
_cell.angle_alpha   90.00
_cell.angle_beta   90.00
_cell.angle_gamma   90.00
#
_symmetry.space_group_name_H-M   'P 1'
#
loop_
_entity.id
_entity.type
_entity.pdbx_description
1 polymer ?
#
loop_
_entity_poly.entity_id
_entity_poly.type
_entity_poly.pdbx_seq_one_letter_code
_entity_poly.pdbx_strand_id
1 'polypeptide(L)'
;MMTVRAFMIGLGVASLSLAPALDALAQGKKVANCKTHYGRGWAPTESMAKFQAWEIIAQTTGNWPFMSDTFRNERYTCKPDGAMIRCESKIDVCKS
;
A
#
# COMPACT_ATOMS: atom_id res chain seq x y z
N MET A 1 -5.03 18.77 -47.95
CA MET A 1 -5.01 17.71 -48.98
C MET A 1 -3.87 16.77 -48.65
N MET A 2 -4.15 15.73 -47.86
CA MET A 2 -4.56 14.37 -48.31
C MET A 2 -3.42 13.57 -48.96
N THR A 3 -2.83 12.73 -48.10
CA THR A 3 -2.62 11.28 -48.31
C THR A 3 -1.53 10.87 -49.31
N VAL A 4 -0.39 10.43 -48.78
CA VAL A 4 0.49 9.49 -49.47
C VAL A 4 0.47 8.17 -48.70
N ARG A 5 0.17 7.13 -49.47
CA ARG A 5 -0.20 5.78 -49.06
C ARG A 5 0.99 4.99 -48.52
N ALA A 6 0.68 4.14 -47.54
CA ALA A 6 1.55 3.07 -47.07
C ALA A 6 2.04 2.20 -48.23
N PHE A 7 3.35 2.00 -48.31
CA PHE A 7 3.97 0.90 -49.04
C PHE A 7 4.57 -0.04 -48.00
N MET A 8 3.93 -1.20 -47.83
CA MET A 8 4.40 -2.32 -47.03
C MET A 8 5.78 -2.77 -47.52
N ILE A 9 6.80 -2.62 -46.68
CA ILE A 9 8.14 -3.19 -46.89
C ILE A 9 8.13 -4.62 -46.36
N GLY A 10 8.58 -5.52 -47.23
CA GLY A 10 8.61 -6.96 -47.01
C GLY A 10 9.81 -7.50 -46.23
N LEU A 11 9.69 -8.81 -45.96
CA LEU A 11 10.70 -9.86 -45.80
C LEU A 11 11.98 -9.62 -44.96
N GLY A 12 12.08 -10.42 -43.88
CA GLY A 12 13.33 -11.02 -43.37
C GLY A 12 14.22 -10.03 -42.61
N VAL A 13 14.70 -10.30 -41.40
CA VAL A 13 15.49 -11.47 -41.01
C VAL A 13 15.32 -11.68 -39.50
N ALA A 14 15.16 -12.94 -39.11
CA ALA A 14 15.21 -13.38 -37.72
C ALA A 14 16.52 -12.93 -37.05
N SER A 15 16.40 -12.09 -36.04
CA SER A 15 17.45 -11.85 -35.03
C SER A 15 16.83 -12.12 -33.67
N LEU A 16 17.01 -13.36 -33.20
CA LEU A 16 16.82 -13.72 -31.80
C LEU A 16 17.74 -12.85 -30.95
N SER A 17 17.17 -11.90 -30.22
CA SER A 17 17.78 -11.33 -29.01
C SER A 17 16.77 -11.48 -27.89
N LEU A 18 16.63 -12.72 -27.40
CA LEU A 18 15.98 -12.99 -26.13
C LEU A 18 16.86 -12.50 -24.98
N ALA A 19 16.25 -11.69 -24.10
CA ALA A 19 16.68 -11.28 -22.75
C ALA A 19 17.66 -10.08 -22.67
N PRO A 20 17.37 -9.11 -21.77
CA PRO A 20 17.21 -9.37 -20.34
C PRO A 20 15.77 -9.17 -19.85
N ALA A 21 14.95 -10.22 -19.95
CA ALA A 21 13.71 -10.33 -19.17
C ALA A 21 13.98 -10.87 -17.75
N LEU A 22 15.26 -11.02 -17.36
CA LEU A 22 15.69 -11.57 -16.07
C LEU A 22 15.73 -10.53 -14.94
N ASP A 23 15.80 -9.23 -15.24
CA ASP A 23 15.71 -8.18 -14.20
C ASP A 23 14.27 -7.91 -13.76
N ALA A 24 13.26 -8.27 -14.57
CA ALA A 24 11.86 -8.09 -14.22
C ALA A 24 11.35 -9.09 -13.15
N LEU A 25 12.09 -10.17 -12.90
CA LEU A 25 11.75 -11.18 -11.89
C LEU A 25 12.53 -11.01 -10.58
N ALA A 26 13.48 -10.07 -10.53
CA ALA A 26 14.28 -9.76 -9.35
C ALA A 26 13.61 -8.75 -8.41
N GLN A 27 12.35 -8.37 -8.64
CA GLN A 27 11.50 -7.77 -7.59
C GLN A 27 11.02 -8.86 -6.63
N GLY A 28 11.98 -9.61 -6.06
CA GLY A 28 11.76 -10.31 -4.82
C GLY A 28 11.32 -9.26 -3.82
N LYS A 29 10.01 -9.27 -3.51
CA LYS A 29 9.38 -8.67 -2.34
C LYS A 29 10.45 -8.50 -1.26
N LYS A 30 11.00 -7.28 -1.11
CA LYS A 30 11.69 -6.96 0.13
C LYS A 30 10.62 -7.22 1.17
N VAL A 31 10.77 -8.29 1.94
CA VAL A 31 9.98 -8.51 3.14
C VAL A 31 10.44 -7.38 4.03
N ALA A 32 9.82 -6.22 3.86
CA ALA A 32 10.05 -5.07 4.70
C ALA A 32 9.93 -5.55 6.14
N ASN A 33 10.76 -5.02 7.03
CA ASN A 33 10.69 -5.33 8.45
C ASN A 33 9.34 -4.79 8.98
N CYS A 34 8.30 -5.59 8.83
CA CYS A 34 6.94 -5.26 9.23
C CYS A 34 6.79 -5.59 10.71
N LYS A 35 6.37 -4.61 11.50
CA LYS A 35 6.01 -4.81 12.89
C LYS A 35 4.53 -4.56 13.05
N THR A 36 3.87 -5.41 13.83
CA THR A 36 2.47 -5.18 14.18
C THR A 36 2.39 -4.10 15.26
N HIS A 37 1.59 -3.08 15.01
CA HIS A 37 1.31 -1.99 15.92
C HIS A 37 -0.17 -1.99 16.29
N TYR A 38 -0.45 -1.42 17.46
CA TYR A 38 -1.78 -1.33 18.03
C TYR A 38 -2.08 0.11 18.40
N GLY A 39 -3.29 0.54 18.07
CA GLY A 39 -3.79 1.87 18.40
C GLY A 39 -5.20 1.76 18.95
N ARG A 40 -5.57 2.71 19.79
CA ARG A 40 -6.89 2.72 20.45
C ARG A 40 -7.50 4.10 20.38
N GLY A 41 -8.67 4.19 19.77
CA GLY A 41 -9.40 5.44 19.60
C GLY A 41 -10.77 5.38 20.26
N TRP A 42 -11.26 6.54 20.67
CA TRP A 42 -12.58 6.73 21.28
C TRP A 42 -13.30 7.88 20.61
N ALA A 43 -14.52 7.63 20.15
CA ALA A 43 -15.33 8.69 19.58
C ALA A 43 -16.83 8.37 19.66
N PRO A 44 -17.70 9.38 19.45
CA PRO A 44 -19.14 9.17 19.38
C PRO A 44 -19.57 8.24 18.23
N THR A 45 -18.78 8.13 17.16
CA THR A 45 -19.06 7.27 16.01
C THR A 45 -17.93 6.27 15.77
N GLU A 46 -18.26 5.11 15.19
CA GLU A 46 -17.29 4.06 14.93
C GLU A 46 -16.20 4.52 13.95
N SER A 47 -16.55 5.26 12.91
CA SER A 47 -15.59 5.77 11.92
C SER A 47 -14.57 6.71 12.54
N MET A 48 -15.01 7.60 13.42
CA MET A 48 -14.10 8.51 14.14
C MET A 48 -13.21 7.74 15.12
N ALA A 49 -13.74 6.74 15.80
CA ALA A 49 -12.96 5.91 16.73
C ALA A 49 -11.91 5.08 15.98
N LYS A 50 -12.24 4.53 14.81
CA LYS A 50 -11.28 3.87 13.91
C LYS A 50 -10.21 4.83 13.42
N PHE A 51 -10.61 6.02 12.95
CA PHE A 51 -9.67 7.03 12.48
C PHE A 51 -8.67 7.42 13.57
N GLN A 52 -9.13 7.73 14.79
CA GLN A 52 -8.21 8.02 15.90
C GLN A 52 -7.30 6.83 16.23
N ALA A 53 -7.83 5.60 16.23
CA ALA A 53 -7.03 4.41 16.51
C ALA A 53 -5.90 4.24 15.47
N TRP A 54 -6.20 4.47 14.18
CA TRP A 54 -5.22 4.47 13.11
C TRP A 54 -4.22 5.63 13.22
N GLU A 55 -4.71 6.84 13.49
CA GLU A 55 -3.91 8.05 13.57
C GLU A 55 -2.87 7.96 14.70
N ILE A 56 -3.24 7.35 15.83
CA ILE A 56 -2.30 7.06 16.92
C ILE A 56 -1.17 6.14 16.45
N ILE A 57 -1.46 5.11 15.65
CA ILE A 57 -0.42 4.25 15.11
C ILE A 57 0.48 5.06 14.17
N ALA A 58 -0.10 5.83 13.24
CA ALA A 58 0.67 6.62 12.30
C ALA A 58 1.59 7.64 12.98
N GLN A 59 1.11 8.33 14.01
CA GLN A 59 1.91 9.26 14.80
C GLN A 59 3.01 8.53 15.59
N THR A 60 2.68 7.45 16.29
CA THR A 60 3.65 6.72 17.14
C THR A 60 4.71 5.97 16.34
N THR A 61 4.43 5.61 15.08
CA THR A 61 5.42 4.97 14.20
C THR A 61 6.24 5.98 13.39
N GLY A 62 5.95 7.28 13.53
CA GLY A 62 6.59 8.36 12.77
C GLY A 62 6.18 8.40 11.30
N ASN A 63 5.04 7.80 10.95
CA ASN A 63 4.51 7.75 9.58
C ASN A 63 3.44 8.84 9.31
N TRP A 64 3.43 9.88 10.14
CA TRP A 64 2.52 11.03 10.06
C TRP A 64 3.29 12.33 10.38
N PRO A 65 3.05 13.46 9.69
CA PRO A 65 2.07 13.66 8.62
C PRO A 65 2.53 13.17 7.23
N PHE A 66 3.81 12.84 7.07
CA PHE A 66 4.36 12.32 5.82
C PHE A 66 4.42 10.80 5.87
N MET A 67 3.67 10.14 4.98
CA MET A 67 3.61 8.68 4.93
C MET A 67 4.71 8.13 4.01
N SER A 68 5.76 7.57 4.61
CA SER A 68 6.88 6.90 3.92
C SER A 68 6.88 5.39 4.12
N ASP A 69 6.26 4.90 5.21
CA ASP A 69 6.11 3.48 5.51
C ASP A 69 4.81 2.93 4.95
N THR A 70 4.81 1.63 4.63
CA THR A 70 3.62 0.94 4.12
C THR A 70 2.81 0.32 5.24
N PHE A 71 1.52 0.59 5.27
CA PHE A 71 0.56 -0.05 6.17
C PHE A 71 -0.09 -1.27 5.50
N ARG A 72 -0.18 -2.39 6.23
CA ARG A 72 -0.75 -3.65 5.74
C ARG A 72 -1.60 -4.32 6.80
N ASN A 73 -2.46 -5.23 6.37
CA ASN A 73 -3.25 -6.11 7.24
C ASN A 73 -4.01 -5.37 8.34
N GLU A 74 -4.54 -4.20 8.04
CA GLU A 74 -5.31 -3.43 9.01
C GLU A 74 -6.57 -4.17 9.45
N ARG A 75 -6.81 -4.25 10.76
CA ARG A 75 -7.98 -4.86 11.39
C ARG A 75 -8.45 -3.98 12.53
N TYR A 76 -9.76 -3.95 12.74
CA TYR A 76 -10.38 -3.21 13.84
C TYR A 76 -11.25 -4.11 14.70
N THR A 77 -11.19 -3.90 16.01
CA THR A 77 -12.17 -4.42 16.97
C THR A 77 -12.82 -3.25 17.66
N CYS A 78 -14.11 -3.03 17.40
CA CYS A 78 -14.87 -1.93 17.97
C CYS A 78 -15.94 -2.45 18.93
N LYS A 79 -16.15 -1.74 20.03
CA LYS A 79 -17.22 -2.02 20.99
C LYS A 79 -17.75 -0.76 21.66
N PRO A 80 -19.01 -0.75 22.10
CA PRO A 80 -19.53 0.30 22.97
C PRO A 80 -18.69 0.42 24.25
N ASP A 81 -18.43 1.65 24.68
CA ASP A 81 -17.72 2.00 25.91
C ASP A 81 -18.40 3.23 26.54
N GLY A 82 -19.41 2.97 27.38
CA GLY A 82 -20.30 4.01 27.90
C GLY A 82 -21.12 4.67 26.79
N ALA A 83 -21.05 6.00 26.72
CA ALA A 83 -21.70 6.81 25.67
C ALA A 83 -20.87 6.93 24.38
N MET A 84 -19.69 6.30 24.31
CA MET A 84 -18.79 6.36 23.17
C MET A 84 -18.56 4.97 22.56
N ILE A 85 -17.94 4.95 21.38
CA ILE A 85 -17.43 3.75 20.73
C ILE A 85 -15.92 3.73 20.91
N ARG A 86 -15.40 2.60 21.37
CA ARG A 86 -13.98 2.34 21.46
C ARG A 86 -13.57 1.37 20.36
N CYS A 87 -12.58 1.75 19.57
CA CYS A 87 -11.99 0.89 18.55
C CYS A 87 -10.51 0.63 18.84
N GLU A 88 -10.09 -0.63 18.67
CA GLU A 88 -8.69 -1.03 18.67
C GLU A 88 -8.28 -1.38 17.24
N SER A 89 -7.28 -0.68 16.72
CA SER A 89 -6.64 -0.98 15.44
C SER A 89 -5.45 -1.90 15.67
N LYS A 90 -5.29 -2.88 14.78
CA LYS A 90 -4.12 -3.75 14.63
C LYS A 90 -3.65 -3.64 13.19
N ILE A 91 -2.43 -3.16 12.97
CA ILE A 91 -1.90 -2.90 11.63
C ILE A 91 -0.42 -3.28 11.56
N ASP A 92 0.01 -3.82 10.44
CA ASP A 92 1.42 -4.09 10.18
C ASP A 92 2.04 -2.86 9.50
N VAL A 93 3.06 -2.28 10.15
CA VAL A 93 3.82 -1.15 9.60
C VAL A 93 5.16 -1.67 9.09
N CYS A 94 5.34 -1.54 7.79
CA CYS A 94 6.49 -2.02 7.06
C CYS A 94 7.40 -0.85 6.70
N LYS A 95 8.57 -0.77 7.33
CA LYS A 95 9.57 0.27 7.04
C LYS A 95 10.12 0.13 5.63
N SER A 96 10.19 1.25 4.92
CA SER A 96 10.75 1.35 3.55
C SER A 96 12.28 1.25 3.52
#